data_AF-A0A6B2UJM8-F1
#
_entry.id   AF-A0A6B2UJM8-F1
#
_cell.length_a   1.000
_cell.length_b   1.000
_cell.length_c   1.000
_cell.angle_alpha   90.00
_cell.angle_beta   90.00
_cell.angle_gamma   90.00
#
_symmetry.space_group_name_H-M   'P 1'
#
loop_
_entity.id
_entity.type
_entity.pdbx_description
1 polymer ?
#
loop_
_entity_poly.entity_id
_entity_poly.type
_entity_poly.pdbx_seq_one_letter_code
_entity_poly.pdbx_strand_id
1 'polypeptide(L)' 'MPDVLAPHTPPLTRAASLLTDGTWVWRLDLAHYVAHAHVRLPADFLSAVRARAYVPPEVDADRLTALRARWAR' A
#
# COMPACT_ATOMS: atom_id res chain seq x y z
N MET A 1 18.28 7.15 -0.39
CA MET A 1 17.61 8.36 -0.87
C MET A 1 16.71 8.88 0.24
N PRO A 2 16.69 10.20 0.49
CA PRO A 2 15.75 10.81 1.42
C PRO A 2 14.32 10.67 0.88
N ASP A 3 13.36 10.60 1.79
CA ASP A 3 11.94 10.63 1.45
C ASP A 3 11.55 12.03 0.98
N VAL A 4 11.17 12.17 -0.29
CA VAL A 4 10.82 13.45 -0.89
C VAL A 4 9.47 13.96 -0.38
N LEU A 5 8.54 13.06 -0.05
CA LEU A 5 7.18 13.43 0.38
C LEU A 5 7.10 13.64 1.90
N ALA A 6 8.07 13.15 2.66
CA ALA A 6 8.16 13.36 4.10
C ALA A 6 9.61 13.59 4.57
N PRO A 7 10.21 14.76 4.24
CA PRO A 7 11.64 15.01 4.49
C PRO A 7 12.02 15.07 5.98
N HIS A 8 11.03 15.21 6.87
CA HIS A 8 11.22 15.29 8.33
C HIS A 8 10.82 14.01 9.07
N THR A 9 10.35 12.99 8.34
CA THR A 9 9.95 11.71 8.93
C THR A 9 11.11 10.72 8.83
N PRO A 10 11.51 10.04 9.92
CA PRO A 10 12.55 9.02 9.84
C PRO A 10 12.14 7.91 8.85
N PRO A 11 13.06 7.41 8.01
CA PRO A 11 12.72 6.46 6.95
C PRO A 11 12.20 5.15 7.55
N LEU A 12 10.97 4.77 7.19
CA LEU A 12 10.36 3.51 7.59
C LEU A 12 11.01 2.35 6.80
N THR A 13 11.45 1.31 7.50
CA THR A 13 12.25 0.20 6.97
C THR A 13 11.57 -0.55 5.82
N ARG A 14 12.41 -0.94 4.86
CA ARG A 14 12.16 -1.02 3.40
C ARG A 14 11.41 -2.26 2.88
N ALA A 15 10.90 -3.16 3.73
CA ALA A 15 10.27 -4.42 3.25
C ALA A 15 9.10 -4.94 4.11
N ALA A 16 9.07 -4.67 5.42
CA ALA A 16 7.95 -5.04 6.30
C ALA A 16 6.74 -4.10 6.19
N SER A 17 6.74 -3.24 5.17
CA SER A 17 5.82 -2.11 5.03
C SER A 17 4.91 -2.25 3.80
N LEU A 18 4.86 -3.41 3.13
CA LEU A 18 3.93 -3.62 2.01
C LEU A 18 2.68 -4.38 2.46
N LEU A 19 1.53 -3.86 2.05
CA LEU A 19 0.20 -4.38 2.31
C LEU A 19 -0.49 -4.69 0.97
N THR A 20 -1.44 -5.62 0.97
CA THR A 20 -2.22 -5.97 -0.21
C THR A 20 -3.61 -6.51 0.16
N ASP A 21 -4.58 -6.27 -0.71
CA ASP A 21 -5.92 -6.90 -0.71
C ASP A 21 -6.03 -8.04 -1.75
N GLY A 22 -4.90 -8.48 -2.31
CA GLY A 22 -4.83 -9.48 -3.38
C GLY A 22 -4.91 -8.92 -4.81
N THR A 23 -5.26 -7.63 -4.94
CA THR A 23 -5.39 -6.89 -6.21
C THR A 23 -4.40 -5.74 -6.28
N TRP A 24 -4.46 -4.85 -5.29
CA TRP A 24 -3.60 -3.68 -5.11
C TRP A 24 -2.49 -3.99 -4.11
N VAL A 25 -1.35 -3.32 -4.28
CA VAL A 25 -0.25 -3.31 -3.30
C VAL A 25 0.01 -1.87 -2.92
N TRP A 26 0.15 -1.61 -1.63
CA TRP A 26 0.46 -0.27 -1.11
C TRP A 26 1.40 -0.35 0.07
N ARG A 27 1.99 0.79 0.44
CA ARG A 27 2.84 0.88 1.62
C ARG A 27 2.00 1.14 2.87
N LEU A 28 2.44 0.63 4.02
CA LEU A 28 1.84 0.82 5.34
C LEU A 28 1.70 2.31 5.68
N ASP A 29 2.65 3.13 5.23
CA ASP A 29 2.66 4.58 5.42
C ASP A 29 1.89 5.35 4.33
N LEU A 30 1.19 4.68 3.41
CA LEU A 30 0.33 5.36 2.42
C LEU A 30 -0.67 6.31 3.11
N ALA A 31 -1.24 5.89 4.25
CA ALA A 31 -2.15 6.72 5.03
C ALA A 31 -1.49 8.02 5.50
N HIS A 32 -0.21 7.97 5.88
CA HIS A 32 0.55 9.16 6.27
C HIS A 32 0.68 10.14 5.08
N TYR A 33 1.04 9.66 3.89
CA TYR A 33 1.18 10.54 2.72
C TYR A 33 -0.16 11.05 2.18
N VAL A 34 -1.23 10.26 2.27
CA VAL A 34 -2.57 10.75 1.91
C VAL A 34 -2.99 11.88 2.85
N ALA A 35 -2.71 11.75 4.15
CA ALA A 35 -3.07 12.75 5.15
C ALA A 35 -2.22 14.02 5.09
N HIS A 36 -0.89 13.90 4.89
CA HIS A 36 0.05 15.03 5.04
C HIS A 36 0.60 15.55 3.71
N ALA A 37 0.67 14.70 2.68
CA ALA A 37 1.19 15.05 1.36
C ALA A 37 0.10 15.05 0.27
N HIS A 38 -1.17 14.82 0.65
CA HIS A 38 -2.33 14.82 -0.24
C HIS A 38 -2.13 14.01 -1.53
N VAL A 39 -1.43 12.88 -1.41
CA VAL A 39 -1.18 11.98 -2.54
C VAL A 39 -2.51 11.54 -3.14
N ARG A 40 -2.69 11.79 -4.43
CA ARG A 40 -3.89 11.35 -5.15
C ARG A 40 -3.87 9.84 -5.31
N LEU A 41 -4.95 9.19 -4.88
CA LEU A 41 -5.18 7.77 -5.08
C LEU A 41 -5.97 7.54 -6.37
N PRO A 42 -5.73 6.42 -7.09
CA PRO A 42 -6.54 6.04 -8.24
C PRO A 42 -8.02 5.92 -7.87
N ALA A 43 -8.92 6.37 -8.75
CA ALA A 43 -10.36 6.33 -8.50
C ALA A 43 -10.89 4.89 -8.34
N ASP A 44 -10.34 3.95 -9.10
CA ASP A 44 -10.72 2.53 -9.04
C ASP A 44 -10.30 1.90 -7.71
N PHE A 45 -9.14 2.28 -7.17
CA PHE A 45 -8.71 1.87 -5.84
C PHE A 45 -9.70 2.34 -4.77
N LEU A 46 -10.07 3.63 -4.79
CA LEU A 46 -11.04 4.18 -3.84
C LEU A 46 -12.41 3.51 -3.96
N SER A 47 -12.85 3.21 -5.18
CA SER A 47 -14.11 2.52 -5.44
C SER A 47 -14.08 1.10 -4.88
N ALA A 48 -12.99 0.36 -5.08
CA ALA A 48 -12.80 -0.98 -4.55
C ALA A 48 -12.77 -0.99 -3.00
N VAL A 49 -12.09 -0.04 -2.38
CA VAL A 49 -12.03 0.10 -0.91
C VAL A 49 -13.41 0.39 -0.33
N ARG A 50 -14.16 1.32 -0.94
CA ARG A 50 -15.53 1.65 -0.51
C ARG A 50 -16.49 0.48 -0.66
N ALA A 51 -16.42 -0.25 -1.77
CA ALA A 51 -17.26 -1.42 -2.01
C ALA A 51 -17.04 -2.54 -0.98
N ARG A 52 -15.87 -2.58 -0.34
CA ARG A 52 -15.51 -3.54 0.72
C ARG A 52 -15.69 -2.98 2.14
N ALA A 53 -16.39 -1.85 2.28
CA ALA A 53 -16.59 -1.18 3.57
C ALA A 53 -15.26 -0.91 4.31
N TYR A 54 -14.18 -0.61 3.58
CA TYR A 54 -12.85 -0.34 4.14
C TYR A 54 -12.19 -1.53 4.86
N VAL A 55 -12.72 -2.74 4.70
CA VAL A 55 -12.14 -3.97 5.25
C VAL A 55 -11.49 -4.79 4.11
N PRO A 56 -10.16 -4.90 4.08
CA PRO A 56 -9.50 -5.76 3.10
C PRO A 56 -9.84 -7.23 3.36
N PRO A 57 -9.98 -8.06 2.32
CA PRO A 57 -10.20 -9.49 2.48
C PRO A 57 -8.94 -10.17 3.03
N GLU A 58 -9.11 -11.34 3.63
CA GLU A 58 -7.99 -12.22 3.89
C GLU A 58 -7.44 -12.78 2.56
N VAL A 59 -6.12 -12.77 2.40
CA VAL A 59 -5.43 -13.23 1.20
C VAL A 59 -4.63 -14.46 1.57
N ASP A 60 -4.82 -15.55 0.84
CA ASP A 60 -4.14 -16.81 1.11
C ASP A 60 -2.62 -16.74 0.83
N ALA A 61 -1.87 -17.63 1.49
CA ALA A 61 -0.41 -17.62 1.44
C ALA A 61 0.16 -17.89 0.02
N ASP A 62 -0.50 -18.72 -0.79
CA ASP A 62 -0.07 -19.01 -2.15
C ASP A 62 -0.23 -17.78 -3.04
N ARG A 63 -1.34 -17.06 -2.87
CA ARG A 63 -1.61 -15.80 -3.54
C ARG A 63 -0.62 -14.72 -3.13
N LEU A 64 -0.29 -14.61 -1.84
CA LEU A 64 0.75 -13.69 -1.36
C LEU A 64 2.12 -14.01 -1.97
N THR A 65 2.47 -15.29 -2.07
CA THR A 65 3.72 -15.75 -2.70
C THR A 65 3.77 -15.40 -4.17
N ALA A 66 2.68 -15.63 -4.91
CA ALA A 66 2.56 -15.27 -6.32
C ALA A 66 2.68 -13.75 -6.54
N LEU A 67 2.02 -12.95 -5.69
CA LEU A 67 2.11 -11.50 -5.74
C LEU A 67 3.55 -11.05 -5.47
N ARG A 68 4.19 -11.58 -4.42
CA ARG A 68 5.58 -11.26 -4.11
C ARG A 68 6.52 -11.55 -5.29
N ALA A 69 6.36 -12.69 -5.96
CA ALA A 69 7.15 -13.03 -7.14
C ALA A 69 6.90 -12.07 -8.31
N ARG A 70 5.66 -11.62 -8.50
CA ARG A 70 5.29 -10.66 -9.56
C ARG A 70 5.90 -9.28 -9.35
N TRP A 71 5.98 -8.80 -8.10
CA TRP A 71 6.46 -7.46 -7.76
C TRP A 71 7.93 -7.39 -7.36
N ALA A 72 8.62 -8.54 -7.26
CA ALA A 72 10.07 -8.62 -7.04
C ALA A 72 10.89 -8.55 -8.34
N ARG A 73 10.23 -8.42 -9.49
CA ARG A 73 10.85 -8.31 -10.81
C ARG A 73 10.76 -6.87 -11.31
#